data_AF-A0A147B7R2-F1
#
_entry.id   AF-A0A147B7R2-F1
#
_cell.length_a   1.000
_cell.length_b   1.000
_cell.length_c   1.000
_cell.angle_alpha   90.00
_cell.angle_beta   90.00
_cell.angle_gamma   90.00
#
_symmetry.space_group_name_H-M   'P 1'
#
loop_
_entity.id
_entity.type
_entity.pdbx_description
1 polymer ?
#
loop_
_entity_poly.entity_id
_entity_poly.type
_entity_poly.pdbx_seq_one_letter_code
_entity_poly.pdbx_strand_id
1 'polypeptide(L)'
;GFVLLSQVATSMPSSTLFIRAGQHVACVFANEKAALQEGRSWIVSHTEPVSIYKFTHDALQLLQSIPMYGVNCMERFYLAGDSFILLGSTHLKAVSVYRWRGYSKFEAVQTISVSPLHLHVYRSHSGDLLLAMSTQCGRTKVLRATKQGRCDVDDPRLRYLVGQV
;
A
#
# COMPACT_ATOMS: atom_id res chain seq x y z
N GLY A 1 -19.24 13.93 -16.32
CA GLY A 1 -20.13 12.89 -15.78
C GLY A 1 -19.31 11.66 -15.45
N PHE A 2 -19.78 10.81 -14.54
CA PHE A 2 -19.17 9.52 -14.23
C PHE A 2 -20.03 8.39 -14.80
N VAL A 3 -19.41 7.32 -15.28
CA VAL A 3 -20.08 6.11 -15.80
C VAL A 3 -19.56 4.90 -15.02
N LEU A 4 -20.45 3.98 -14.66
CA LEU A 4 -20.08 2.73 -14.01
C LEU A 4 -19.35 1.82 -15.01
N LEU A 5 -18.11 1.45 -14.71
CA LEU A 5 -17.30 0.55 -15.53
C LEU A 5 -17.29 -0.89 -14.99
N SER A 6 -17.09 -1.05 -13.68
CA SER A 6 -16.98 -2.35 -13.01
C SER A 6 -17.47 -2.26 -11.58
N GLN A 7 -17.94 -3.39 -11.04
CA GLN A 7 -18.28 -3.57 -9.63
C GLN A 7 -17.64 -4.86 -9.11
N VAL A 8 -17.15 -4.83 -7.88
CA VAL A 8 -16.62 -6.01 -7.18
C VAL A 8 -17.46 -6.23 -5.93
N ALA A 9 -17.92 -7.46 -5.71
CA ALA A 9 -18.58 -7.82 -4.47
C ALA A 9 -17.52 -7.99 -3.37
N THR A 10 -17.51 -7.08 -2.39
CA THR A 10 -16.71 -7.20 -1.16
C THR A 10 -17.64 -7.07 0.04
N SER A 11 -17.20 -7.52 1.22
CA SER A 11 -18.04 -7.51 2.43
C SER A 11 -18.38 -6.07 2.86
N MET A 12 -17.36 -5.23 3.05
CA MET A 12 -17.48 -3.81 3.36
C MET A 12 -16.11 -3.15 3.11
N PRO A 13 -15.93 -2.45 1.98
CA PRO A 13 -14.67 -1.78 1.68
C PRO A 13 -14.49 -0.56 2.61
N SER A 14 -13.45 -0.57 3.44
CA SER A 14 -13.11 0.54 4.35
C SER A 14 -12.30 1.62 3.64
N SER A 15 -11.52 1.24 2.63
CA SER A 15 -10.68 2.17 1.86
C SER A 15 -10.34 1.58 0.50
N THR A 16 -10.18 2.44 -0.51
CA THR A 16 -9.77 2.06 -1.87
C THR A 16 -8.68 2.99 -2.39
N LEU A 17 -7.77 2.45 -3.21
CA LEU A 17 -6.65 3.21 -3.75
C LEU A 17 -6.28 2.71 -5.15
N PHE A 18 -6.22 3.61 -6.13
CA PHE A 18 -5.61 3.29 -7.43
C PHE A 18 -4.10 3.52 -7.40
N ILE A 19 -3.32 2.65 -8.03
CA ILE A 19 -1.87 2.83 -8.22
C ILE A 19 -1.45 2.35 -9.61
N ARG A 20 -0.53 3.08 -10.24
CA ARG A 20 0.17 2.57 -11.43
C ARG A 20 1.29 1.66 -10.97
N ALA A 21 1.31 0.41 -11.40
CA ALA A 21 2.27 -0.60 -11.01
C ALA A 21 2.92 -1.18 -12.27
N GLY A 22 4.11 -0.67 -12.62
CA GLY A 22 4.69 -0.91 -13.95
C GLY A 22 3.77 -0.38 -15.07
N GLN A 23 3.39 -1.26 -15.99
CA GLN A 23 2.48 -0.95 -17.11
C GLN A 23 0.99 -1.17 -16.76
N HIS A 24 0.68 -1.52 -15.52
CA HIS A 24 -0.68 -1.84 -15.10
C HIS A 24 -1.24 -0.76 -14.18
N VAL A 25 -2.56 -0.62 -14.19
CA VAL A 25 -3.29 0.07 -13.14
C VAL A 25 -3.82 -1.00 -12.19
N ALA A 26 -3.54 -0.84 -10.91
CA ALA A 26 -4.07 -1.68 -9.86
C ALA A 26 -5.02 -0.86 -8.97
N CYS A 27 -6.05 -1.52 -8.47
CA CYS A 27 -6.96 -1.00 -7.46
C CYS A 27 -6.81 -1.85 -6.20
N VAL A 28 -6.49 -1.19 -5.09
CA VAL A 28 -6.27 -1.81 -3.78
C VAL A 28 -7.53 -1.60 -2.95
N PHE A 29 -8.04 -2.67 -2.37
CA PHE A 29 -9.23 -2.67 -1.51
C PHE A 29 -8.83 -3.17 -0.12
N ALA A 30 -9.00 -2.30 0.87
CA ALA A 30 -9.06 -2.73 2.25
C ALA A 30 -10.53 -3.02 2.58
N ASN A 31 -10.79 -4.20 3.13
CA ASN A 31 -12.13 -4.60 3.53
C ASN A 31 -12.16 -4.90 5.03
N GLU A 32 -13.33 -4.72 5.62
CA GLU A 32 -13.64 -5.12 6.97
C GLU A 32 -14.87 -6.02 6.93
N LYS A 33 -14.94 -7.02 7.81
CA LYS A 33 -16.16 -7.83 7.92
C LYS A 33 -16.94 -7.36 9.13
N ALA A 34 -18.05 -6.67 8.91
CA ALA A 34 -19.01 -6.42 9.98
C ALA A 34 -19.80 -7.70 10.26
N ALA A 35 -19.72 -8.22 11.48
CA ALA A 35 -20.56 -9.33 11.92
C ALA A 35 -21.55 -8.80 12.97
N LEU A 36 -22.84 -9.12 12.77
CA LEU A 36 -23.86 -8.93 13.78
C LEU A 36 -23.73 -10.09 14.78
N GLN A 37 -23.41 -9.81 16.04
CA GLN A 37 -23.47 -10.84 17.09
C GLN A 37 -24.92 -10.96 17.60
N GLU A 38 -25.33 -12.15 18.03
CA GLU A 38 -26.56 -12.36 18.81
C GLU A 38 -26.55 -11.39 20.00
N GLY A 39 -27.50 -10.44 20.02
CA GLY A 39 -27.52 -9.34 20.99
C GLY A 39 -27.48 -7.93 20.39
N ARG A 40 -27.55 -7.76 19.06
CA ARG A 40 -27.61 -6.45 18.35
C ARG A 40 -26.36 -5.57 18.51
N SER A 41 -25.21 -6.15 18.87
CA SER A 41 -23.92 -5.44 18.83
C SER A 41 -23.20 -5.71 17.52
N TRP A 42 -22.75 -4.65 16.86
CA TRP A 42 -21.90 -4.73 15.67
C TRP A 42 -20.46 -4.92 16.13
N ILE A 43 -19.85 -6.05 15.78
CA ILE A 43 -18.41 -6.23 15.94
C ILE A 43 -17.77 -6.10 14.55
N VAL A 44 -16.87 -5.13 14.42
CA VAL A 44 -15.98 -5.04 13.27
C VAL A 44 -14.94 -6.14 13.43
N SER A 45 -15.06 -7.20 12.64
CA SER A 45 -14.05 -8.25 12.57
C SER A 45 -13.01 -7.86 11.52
N HIS A 46 -11.80 -7.57 11.99
CA HIS A 46 -10.64 -7.28 11.14
C HIS A 46 -10.07 -8.60 10.58
N THR A 47 -10.85 -9.29 9.75
CA THR A 47 -10.53 -10.65 9.28
C THR A 47 -10.27 -10.72 7.78
N GLU A 48 -10.54 -9.66 7.02
CA GLU A 48 -10.36 -9.68 5.58
C GLU A 48 -9.00 -9.12 5.13
N PRO A 49 -8.30 -9.83 4.23
CA PRO A 49 -7.04 -9.36 3.68
C PRO A 49 -7.27 -8.18 2.73
N VAL A 50 -6.24 -7.37 2.55
CA VAL A 50 -6.21 -6.37 1.48
C VAL A 50 -6.15 -7.07 0.13
N SER A 51 -7.10 -6.75 -0.75
CA SER A 51 -7.19 -7.32 -2.09
C SER A 51 -6.66 -6.34 -3.13
N ILE A 52 -5.80 -6.79 -4.03
CA ILE A 52 -5.27 -6.00 -5.13
C ILE A 52 -5.86 -6.55 -6.41
N TYR A 53 -6.54 -5.70 -7.16
CA TYR A 53 -7.12 -6.01 -8.45
C TYR A 53 -6.34 -5.31 -9.55
N LYS A 54 -6.04 -6.01 -10.63
CA LYS A 54 -5.57 -5.41 -11.88
C LYS A 54 -6.78 -4.88 -12.65
N PHE A 55 -6.71 -3.63 -13.09
CA PHE A 55 -7.73 -3.02 -13.93
C PHE A 55 -7.33 -3.12 -15.41
N THR A 56 -8.08 -3.88 -16.20
CA THR A 56 -7.82 -4.10 -17.64
C THR A 56 -9.14 -4.17 -18.40
N HIS A 57 -9.25 -3.43 -19.51
CA HIS A 57 -10.45 -3.42 -20.37
C HIS A 57 -11.74 -3.22 -19.56
N ASP A 58 -11.77 -2.19 -18.72
CA ASP A 58 -12.90 -1.86 -17.86
C ASP A 58 -13.33 -2.94 -16.85
N ALA A 59 -12.49 -3.96 -16.61
CA ALA A 59 -12.73 -5.02 -15.64
C ALA A 59 -11.65 -5.07 -14.55
N LEU A 60 -12.08 -5.43 -13.34
CA LEU A 60 -11.19 -5.70 -12.20
C LEU A 60 -10.97 -7.20 -12.04
N GLN A 61 -9.71 -7.63 -12.13
CA GLN A 61 -9.29 -9.02 -11.94
C GLN A 61 -8.41 -9.14 -10.70
N LEU A 62 -8.74 -10.06 -9.79
CA LEU A 62 -7.95 -10.26 -8.58
C LEU A 62 -6.51 -10.66 -8.96
N LEU A 63 -5.55 -9.87 -8.50
CA LEU A 63 -4.13 -10.06 -8.75
C LEU A 63 -3.43 -10.67 -7.53
N GLN A 64 -3.74 -10.18 -6.34
CA GLN A 64 -3.08 -10.58 -5.10
C GLN A 64 -3.99 -10.33 -3.89
N SER A 65 -3.84 -11.18 -2.87
CA SER A 65 -4.33 -10.89 -1.52
C SER A 65 -3.14 -10.73 -0.57
N ILE A 66 -3.10 -9.61 0.17
CA ILE A 66 -2.09 -9.32 1.19
C ILE A 66 -2.73 -9.63 2.56
N PRO A 67 -2.14 -10.50 3.39
CA PRO A 67 -2.68 -10.87 4.70
C PRO A 67 -2.44 -9.78 5.75
N MET A 68 -2.90 -8.56 5.45
CA MET A 68 -2.91 -7.42 6.34
C MET A 68 -4.36 -7.04 6.62
N TYR A 69 -4.69 -6.97 7.90
CA TYR A 69 -6.07 -6.84 8.37
C TYR A 69 -6.30 -5.51 9.07
N GLY A 70 -7.56 -5.06 9.08
CA GLY A 70 -7.95 -3.82 9.74
C GLY A 70 -7.25 -2.58 9.18
N VAL A 71 -7.00 -2.59 7.87
CA VAL A 71 -6.41 -1.45 7.18
C VAL A 71 -7.46 -0.35 7.08
N ASN A 72 -7.17 0.79 7.68
CA ASN A 72 -8.07 1.94 7.79
C ASN A 72 -7.59 3.14 6.97
N CYS A 73 -6.32 3.15 6.55
CA CYS A 73 -5.76 4.19 5.71
C CYS A 73 -4.74 3.58 4.75
N MET A 74 -4.71 4.10 3.53
CA MET A 74 -3.76 3.69 2.50
C MET A 74 -3.20 4.92 1.81
N GLU A 75 -1.96 4.83 1.35
CA GLU A 75 -1.32 5.88 0.56
C GLU A 75 -0.38 5.24 -0.46
N ARG A 76 -0.09 5.94 -1.55
CA ARG A 76 0.87 5.48 -2.57
C ARG A 76 1.99 6.47 -2.76
N PHE A 77 3.13 5.97 -3.21
CA PHE A 77 4.19 6.83 -3.68
C PHE A 77 5.06 6.14 -4.71
N TYR A 78 5.87 6.95 -5.39
CA TYR A 78 6.84 6.49 -6.38
C TYR A 78 8.23 6.93 -5.95
N LEU A 79 9.19 6.01 -5.99
CA LEU A 79 10.58 6.28 -5.63
C LEU A 79 11.49 5.49 -6.56
N ALA A 80 12.43 6.19 -7.21
CA ALA A 80 13.39 5.59 -8.14
C ALA A 80 12.74 4.72 -9.25
N GLY A 81 11.56 5.12 -9.75
CA GLY A 81 10.82 4.39 -10.78
C GLY A 81 9.96 3.22 -10.26
N ASP A 82 10.13 2.84 -9.00
CA ASP A 82 9.32 1.81 -8.35
C ASP A 82 8.00 2.39 -7.80
N SER A 83 6.99 1.52 -7.71
CA SER A 83 5.68 1.83 -7.15
C SER A 83 5.56 1.24 -5.75
N PHE A 84 5.10 2.03 -4.79
CA PHE A 84 4.92 1.61 -3.41
C PHE A 84 3.52 1.90 -2.92
N ILE A 85 3.03 1.01 -2.05
CA ILE A 85 1.82 1.22 -1.27
C ILE A 85 2.17 1.20 0.21
N LEU A 86 1.52 2.10 0.95
CA LEU A 86 1.50 2.14 2.39
C LEU A 86 0.14 1.63 2.84
N LEU A 87 0.14 0.64 3.71
CA LEU A 87 -1.06 0.11 4.34
C LEU A 87 -0.96 0.41 5.83
N GLY A 88 -1.87 1.25 6.34
CA GLY A 88 -1.96 1.59 7.76
C GLY A 88 -3.10 0.83 8.42
N SER A 89 -2.79 0.11 9.51
CA SER A 89 -3.75 -0.67 10.28
C SER A 89 -3.77 -0.23 11.74
N THR A 90 -4.93 0.26 12.20
CA THR A 90 -5.20 0.52 13.62
C THR A 90 -5.27 -0.76 14.43
N HIS A 91 -5.76 -1.85 13.84
CA HIS A 91 -5.87 -3.15 14.50
C HIS A 91 -4.50 -3.75 14.80
N LEU A 92 -3.62 -3.80 13.80
CA LEU A 92 -2.26 -4.32 13.94
C LEU A 92 -1.29 -3.31 14.56
N LYS A 93 -1.72 -2.05 14.72
CA LYS A 93 -0.89 -0.93 15.17
C LYS A 93 0.41 -0.85 14.36
N ALA A 94 0.27 -0.91 13.04
CA ALA A 94 1.38 -0.86 12.12
C ALA A 94 1.08 -0.09 10.83
N VAL A 95 2.12 0.49 10.24
CA VAL A 95 2.17 0.90 8.84
C VAL A 95 3.14 -0.02 8.11
N SER A 96 2.66 -0.74 7.11
CA SER A 96 3.49 -1.62 6.28
C SER A 96 3.67 -1.02 4.89
N VAL A 97 4.92 -1.01 4.45
CA VAL A 97 5.37 -0.52 3.14
C VAL A 97 5.55 -1.71 2.22
N TYR A 98 4.86 -1.72 1.10
CA TYR A 98 5.02 -2.73 0.06
C TYR A 98 5.54 -2.11 -1.22
N ARG A 99 6.46 -2.82 -1.89
CA ARG A 99 7.04 -2.44 -3.18
C ARG A 99 6.51 -3.37 -4.26
N TRP A 100 6.17 -2.80 -5.41
CA TRP A 100 5.88 -3.55 -6.61
C TRP A 100 7.14 -4.23 -7.15
N ARG A 101 7.12 -5.56 -7.31
CA ARG A 101 8.27 -6.37 -7.75
C ARG A 101 8.11 -6.84 -9.19
N GLY A 102 7.88 -5.91 -10.11
CA GLY A 102 7.64 -6.24 -11.51
C GLY A 102 6.30 -6.97 -11.70
N TYR A 103 6.17 -7.81 -12.73
CA TYR A 103 4.90 -8.16 -13.39
C TYR A 103 3.73 -8.72 -12.57
N SER A 104 3.85 -9.04 -11.27
CA SER A 104 2.77 -9.79 -10.61
C SER A 104 2.36 -9.38 -9.20
N LYS A 105 3.21 -8.78 -8.36
CA LYS A 105 2.84 -8.59 -6.95
C LYS A 105 3.57 -7.49 -6.20
N PHE A 106 2.93 -7.04 -5.12
CA PHE A 106 3.51 -6.23 -4.08
C PHE A 106 4.15 -7.12 -3.00
N GLU A 107 5.37 -6.77 -2.59
CA GLU A 107 6.09 -7.45 -1.51
C GLU A 107 6.39 -6.49 -0.37
N ALA A 108 6.29 -6.97 0.88
CA ALA A 108 6.60 -6.17 2.05
C ALA A 108 8.09 -5.80 2.07
N VAL A 109 8.39 -4.54 2.35
CA VAL A 109 9.75 -4.01 2.45
C VAL A 109 10.06 -3.56 3.86
N GLN A 110 9.09 -2.93 4.52
CA GLN A 110 9.28 -2.36 5.85
C GLN A 110 7.96 -2.36 6.61
N THR A 111 8.05 -2.51 7.92
CA THR A 111 6.92 -2.29 8.83
C THR A 111 7.34 -1.29 9.92
N ILE A 112 6.46 -0.36 10.24
CA ILE A 112 6.66 0.69 11.23
C ILE A 112 5.58 0.53 12.29
N SER A 113 5.97 0.28 13.54
CA SER A 113 5.03 0.14 14.66
C SER A 113 4.44 1.50 15.05
N VAL A 114 3.17 1.71 14.72
CA VAL A 114 2.40 2.93 14.96
C VAL A 114 0.91 2.64 14.76
N SER A 115 0.01 3.29 15.49
CA SER A 115 -1.44 3.20 15.23
C SER A 115 -1.91 4.36 14.33
N PRO A 116 -1.87 4.23 12.99
CA PRO A 116 -2.15 5.34 12.09
C PRO A 116 -3.66 5.63 12.00
N LEU A 117 -4.02 6.91 11.96
CA LEU A 117 -5.36 7.36 11.59
C LEU A 117 -5.40 7.85 10.15
N HIS A 118 -4.34 8.54 9.72
CA HIS A 118 -4.19 9.06 8.38
C HIS A 118 -2.72 9.03 7.96
N LEU A 119 -2.48 8.79 6.68
CA LEU A 119 -1.17 8.83 6.05
C LEU A 119 -1.19 9.87 4.95
N HIS A 120 -0.11 10.64 4.83
CA HIS A 120 0.06 11.55 3.70
C HIS A 120 1.51 11.54 3.25
N VAL A 121 1.72 11.29 1.97
CA VAL A 121 3.04 11.36 1.35
C VAL A 121 3.20 12.70 0.64
N TYR A 122 4.30 13.37 0.93
CA TYR A 122 4.68 14.64 0.31
C TYR A 122 6.09 14.52 -0.26
N ARG A 123 6.30 15.08 -1.46
CA ARG A 123 7.63 15.21 -2.05
C ARG A 123 8.05 16.67 -1.98
N SER A 124 9.16 16.95 -1.30
CA SER A 124 9.68 18.30 -1.17
C SER A 124 10.30 18.81 -2.47
N HIS A 125 10.51 20.13 -2.53
CA HIS A 125 11.26 20.78 -3.60
C HIS A 125 12.73 20.30 -3.68
N SER A 126 13.33 19.90 -2.55
CA SER A 126 14.66 19.29 -2.49
C SER A 126 14.70 17.83 -2.99
N GLY A 127 13.53 17.24 -3.31
CA GLY A 127 13.40 15.86 -3.75
C GLY A 127 13.28 14.84 -2.61
N ASP A 128 13.23 15.28 -1.35
CA ASP A 128 12.98 14.41 -0.21
C ASP A 128 11.55 13.86 -0.26
N LEU A 129 11.40 12.57 0.05
CA LEU A 129 10.10 11.96 0.26
C LEU A 129 9.79 11.97 1.76
N LEU A 130 8.71 12.67 2.12
CA LEU A 130 8.23 12.79 3.49
C LEU A 130 6.92 12.02 3.66
N LEU A 131 6.77 11.34 4.79
CA LEU A 131 5.55 10.66 5.20
C LEU A 131 5.07 11.30 6.50
N ALA A 132 3.95 12.01 6.44
CA ALA A 132 3.23 12.49 7.61
C ALA A 132 2.18 11.44 8.03
N MET A 133 2.13 11.14 9.33
CA MET A 133 1.21 10.16 9.90
C MET A 133 0.55 10.75 11.14
N SER A 134 -0.77 10.86 11.14
CA SER A 134 -1.52 11.11 12.37
C SER A 134 -1.73 9.79 13.10
N THR A 135 -1.68 9.81 14.43
CA THR A 135 -1.76 8.58 15.24
C THR A 135 -2.88 8.65 16.26
N GLN A 136 -3.42 7.49 16.66
CA GLN A 136 -4.46 7.40 17.70
C GLN A 136 -4.03 7.99 19.05
N CYS A 137 -2.72 8.05 19.33
CA CYS A 137 -2.19 8.65 20.56
C CYS A 137 -2.06 10.19 20.49
N GLY A 138 -2.64 10.85 19.48
CA GLY A 138 -2.66 12.30 19.36
C GLY A 138 -1.33 12.93 18.92
N ARG A 139 -0.34 12.12 18.51
CA ARG A 139 0.94 12.62 17.99
C ARG A 139 0.98 12.48 16.47
N THR A 140 1.46 13.50 15.78
CA THR A 140 1.82 13.40 14.36
C THR A 140 3.29 13.03 14.25
N LYS A 141 3.60 12.00 13.45
CA LYS A 141 4.97 11.65 13.09
C LYS A 141 5.24 12.08 11.66
N VAL A 142 6.39 12.71 11.42
CA VAL A 142 6.87 13.01 10.08
C VAL A 142 8.17 12.24 9.87
N LEU A 143 8.19 11.37 8.87
CA LEU A 143 9.34 10.55 8.52
C LEU A 143 9.89 11.02 7.17
N ARG A 144 11.21 10.89 7.00
CA ARG A 144 11.87 11.05 5.70
C ARG A 144 12.27 9.67 5.19
N ALA A 145 11.97 9.36 3.93
CA ALA A 145 12.51 8.16 3.31
C ALA A 145 14.01 8.32 3.11
N THR A 146 14.78 7.36 3.61
CA THR A 146 16.23 7.30 3.40
C THR A 146 16.57 6.11 2.53
N LYS A 147 17.64 6.23 1.73
CA LYS A 147 18.19 5.07 1.04
C LYS A 147 18.79 4.12 2.09
N GLN A 148 18.20 2.95 2.28
CA GLN A 148 18.80 1.89 3.07
C GLN A 148 19.61 0.99 2.13
N GLY A 149 20.92 0.87 2.39
CA GLY A 149 21.85 0.04 1.65
C GLY A 149 22.84 0.83 0.77
N ARG A 150 24.12 0.44 0.86
CA ARG A 150 25.13 0.77 -0.15
C ARG A 150 24.69 0.08 -1.44
N CYS A 151 24.62 0.81 -2.55
CA CYS A 151 24.87 0.15 -3.83
C CYS A 151 26.30 -0.36 -3.71
N ASP A 152 26.49 -1.67 -3.55
CA ASP A 152 27.81 -2.26 -3.76
C ASP A 152 28.04 -2.20 -5.26
N VAL A 153 28.59 -1.08 -5.73
CA VAL A 153 29.01 -0.89 -7.12
C VAL A 153 30.17 -1.85 -7.46
N ASP A 154 30.69 -2.54 -6.45
CA ASP A 154 31.68 -3.60 -6.56
C ASP A 154 31.10 -5.02 -6.62
N ASP A 155 29.79 -5.24 -6.80
CA ASP A 155 29.30 -6.57 -7.18
C ASP A 155 29.83 -6.92 -8.59
N PRO A 156 30.77 -7.88 -8.72
CA PRO A 156 31.36 -8.22 -10.00
C PRO A 156 30.33 -8.82 -10.98
N ARG A 157 29.12 -9.18 -10.53
CA ARG A 157 28.02 -9.67 -11.37
C ARG A 157 27.29 -8.55 -12.12
N LEU A 158 27.37 -7.29 -11.67
CA LEU A 158 26.73 -6.15 -12.32
C LEU A 158 27.62 -5.45 -13.37
N ARG A 159 28.91 -5.82 -13.46
CA ARG A 159 29.85 -5.28 -14.47
C ARG A 159 29.51 -5.68 -15.91
N TYR A 160 28.66 -6.69 -16.11
CA TYR A 160 28.25 -7.13 -17.45
C TYR A 160 27.11 -6.28 -18.07
N LEU A 161 26.55 -5.32 -17.34
CA LEU A 161 25.43 -4.49 -17.83
C LEU A 161 25.81 -3.03 -18.13
N VAL A 162 27.04 -2.63 -17.84
CA VAL A 162 27.56 -1.32 -18.24
C VAL A 162 28.74 -1.59 -19.18
N GLY A 163 28.41 -1.69 -20.46
CA GLY A 163 29.40 -1.88 -21.52
C GLY A 163 30.48 -0.81 -21.44
N GLN A 164 31.72 -1.28 -21.30
CA GLN A 164 32.89 -0.51 -21.70
C GLN A 164 32.80 -0.24 -23.21
N VAL A 165 32.80 1.04 -23.59
CA VAL A 165 33.68 1.58 -24.64
C VAL A 165 34.21 2.92 -24.13
#